data_AF-A0A168PA69-F1
#
_entry.id   AF-A0A168PA69-F1
#
_cell.length_a   1.000
_cell.length_b   1.000
_cell.length_c   1.000
_cell.angle_alpha   90.00
_cell.angle_beta   90.00
_cell.angle_gamma   90.00
#
_symmetry.space_group_name_H-M   'P 1'
#
loop_
_entity.id
_entity.type
_entity.pdbx_description
1 polymer ?
#
loop_
_entity_poly.entity_id
_entity_poly.type
_entity_poly.pdbx_seq_one_letter_code
_entity_poly.pdbx_strand_id
1 'polypeptide(L)'
;MGAMEQLELFPKATESDIELAIQFLIEYPEMMAALKAMDRIGELSPSQKLLYASYKDKVETINIAVSSIIDEEVKDIIQHRYFKVSRRKYTVMRFQGKMSESTIDRRIEKGLITITNTLKVAGII
;
A
#
# COMPACT_ATOMS: atom_id res chain seq x y z
N MET A 1 21.35 -8.59 31.22
CA MET A 1 21.17 -9.69 30.25
C MET A 1 20.73 -9.06 28.94
N GLY A 2 21.69 -8.81 28.04
CA GLY A 2 21.40 -8.20 26.75
C GLY A 2 20.66 -9.22 25.90
N ALA A 3 19.40 -8.93 25.58
CA ALA A 3 18.72 -9.62 24.50
C ALA A 3 19.48 -9.28 23.23
N MET A 4 20.12 -10.29 22.65
CA MET A 4 20.66 -10.21 21.30
C MET A 4 19.48 -9.89 20.38
N GLU A 5 19.33 -8.62 20.00
CA GLU A 5 18.61 -8.25 18.79
C GLU A 5 19.32 -8.98 17.66
N GLN A 6 18.73 -10.09 17.23
CA GLN A 6 19.12 -10.74 16.00
C GLN A 6 18.91 -9.68 14.92
N LEU A 7 20.02 -9.13 14.41
CA LEU A 7 20.08 -8.23 13.26
C LEU A 7 19.48 -9.00 12.08
N GLU A 8 18.16 -8.97 11.93
CA GLU A 8 17.52 -9.45 10.72
C GLU A 8 18.04 -8.56 9.58
N LEU A 9 18.71 -9.18 8.61
CA LEU A 9 19.29 -8.50 7.45
C LEU A 9 18.25 -7.66 6.69
N PHE A 10 16.97 -8.03 6.85
CA PHE A 10 15.81 -7.27 6.39
C PHE A 10 14.80 -7.20 7.54
N PRO A 11 14.44 -6.01 8.02
CA PRO A 11 13.47 -5.89 9.09
C PRO A 11 12.11 -6.39 8.59
N LYS A 12 11.51 -7.36 9.28
CA LYS A 12 10.14 -7.79 9.00
C LYS A 12 9.13 -6.69 9.35
N ALA A 13 8.03 -6.66 8.61
CA ALA A 13 6.86 -5.85 8.93
C ALA A 13 6.32 -6.22 10.32
N THR A 14 6.20 -5.21 11.18
CA THR A 14 5.46 -5.28 12.44
C THR A 14 3.97 -5.00 12.20
N GLU A 15 3.11 -5.25 13.19
CA GLU A 15 1.69 -4.90 13.10
C GLU A 15 1.48 -3.39 12.87
N SER A 16 2.26 -2.54 13.56
CA SER A 16 2.21 -1.09 13.35
C SER A 16 2.65 -0.67 11.94
N ASP A 17 3.63 -1.38 11.35
CA ASP A 17 4.05 -1.10 9.97
C ASP A 17 2.91 -1.43 8.99
N ILE A 18 2.18 -2.51 9.24
CA ILE A 18 1.03 -2.92 8.42
C ILE A 18 -0.10 -1.89 8.53
N GLU A 19 -0.37 -1.36 9.72
CA GLU A 19 -1.37 -0.29 9.92
C GLU A 19 -1.00 0.97 9.13
N LEU A 20 0.27 1.37 9.16
CA LEU A 20 0.77 2.50 8.36
C LEU A 20 0.66 2.24 6.85
N ALA A 21 0.99 1.04 6.39
CA ALA A 21 0.82 0.65 5.00
C ALA A 21 -0.65 0.69 4.57
N ILE A 22 -1.58 0.23 5.42
CA ILE A 22 -3.02 0.33 5.17
C ILE A 22 -3.43 1.79 5.05
N GLN A 23 -2.95 2.67 5.93
CA GLN A 23 -3.25 4.10 5.86
C GLN A 23 -2.79 4.70 4.53
N PHE A 24 -1.58 4.41 4.07
CA PHE A 24 -1.10 4.87 2.77
C PHE A 24 -1.92 4.35 1.59
N LEU A 25 -2.39 3.10 1.65
CA LEU A 25 -3.29 2.54 0.63
C LEU A 25 -4.67 3.22 0.65
N ILE A 26 -5.16 3.64 1.81
CA ILE A 26 -6.42 4.38 1.95
C ILE A 26 -6.27 5.81 1.43
N GLU A 27 -5.16 6.48 1.71
CA GLU A 27 -4.85 7.86 1.27
C GLU A 27 -4.46 7.92 -0.23
N TYR A 28 -4.08 6.80 -0.83
CA TYR A 28 -3.62 6.72 -2.22
C TYR A 28 -4.55 7.43 -3.24
N PRO A 29 -5.89 7.23 -3.23
CA PRO A 29 -6.79 7.91 -4.16
C PRO A 29 -6.79 9.43 -3.96
N GLU A 30 -6.65 9.90 -2.72
CA GLU A 30 -6.59 11.33 -2.40
C GLU A 30 -5.29 11.95 -2.88
N MET A 31 -4.15 11.28 -2.65
CA MET A 31 -2.85 11.71 -3.19
C MET A 31 -2.88 11.78 -4.73
N MET A 32 -3.45 10.78 -5.39
CA MET A 32 -3.62 10.76 -6.85
C MET A 32 -4.52 11.89 -7.35
N ALA A 33 -5.61 12.21 -6.64
CA ALA A 33 -6.49 13.33 -6.99
C ALA A 33 -5.78 14.68 -6.81
N ALA A 34 -5.01 14.84 -5.74
CA ALA A 34 -4.23 16.03 -5.46
C ALA A 34 -3.14 16.27 -6.53
N LEU A 35 -2.40 15.22 -6.91
CA LEU A 35 -1.41 15.30 -7.99
C LEU A 35 -2.05 15.75 -9.30
N LYS A 36 -3.17 15.12 -9.70
CA LYS A 36 -3.92 15.52 -10.91
C LYS A 36 -4.44 16.94 -10.87
N ALA A 37 -4.85 17.43 -9.69
CA ALA A 37 -5.29 18.81 -9.53
C ALA A 37 -4.11 19.79 -9.66
N MET A 38 -2.98 19.46 -9.04
CA MET A 38 -1.75 20.25 -9.12
C MET A 38 -1.15 20.29 -10.53
N ASP A 39 -1.19 19.19 -11.29
CA ASP A 39 -0.74 19.13 -12.69
C ASP A 39 -1.51 20.09 -13.62
N ARG A 40 -2.73 20.50 -13.24
CA ARG A 40 -3.55 21.46 -14.00
C ARG A 40 -3.24 22.91 -13.65
N ILE A 41 -2.64 23.15 -12.50
CA ILE A 41 -2.30 24.48 -12.00
C ILE A 41 -0.89 24.77 -12.50
N GLY A 42 -0.77 25.47 -13.63
CA GLY A 42 0.50 25.62 -14.34
C GLY A 42 1.69 26.07 -13.47
N GLU A 43 1.48 26.97 -12.52
CA GLU A 43 2.51 27.37 -11.54
C GLU A 43 2.10 27.03 -10.11
N LEU A 44 2.85 26.11 -9.50
CA LEU A 44 2.72 25.75 -8.09
C LEU A 44 3.52 26.69 -7.20
N SER A 45 2.94 27.07 -6.06
CA SER A 45 3.65 27.75 -4.99
C SER A 45 4.78 26.88 -4.42
N PRO A 46 5.78 27.44 -3.71
CA PRO A 46 6.84 26.66 -3.09
C PRO A 46 6.32 25.53 -2.18
N SER A 47 5.26 25.80 -1.39
CA SER A 47 4.64 24.77 -0.54
C SER A 47 3.94 23.68 -1.34
N GLN A 48 3.27 24.04 -2.43
CA GLN A 48 2.64 23.08 -3.34
C GLN A 48 3.67 22.20 -4.06
N LYS A 49 4.84 22.76 -4.44
CA LYS A 49 5.94 21.98 -5.05
C LYS A 49 6.48 20.91 -4.09
N LEU A 50 6.66 21.26 -2.81
CA LEU A 50 7.10 20.31 -1.79
C LEU A 50 6.05 19.21 -1.55
N LEU A 51 4.77 19.58 -1.45
CA LEU A 51 3.68 18.63 -1.29
C LEU A 51 3.56 17.70 -2.51
N TYR A 52 3.66 18.26 -3.71
CA TYR A 52 3.64 17.51 -4.96
C TYR A 52 4.76 16.47 -5.00
N ALA A 53 6.00 16.87 -4.69
CA ALA A 53 7.13 15.96 -4.66
C ALA A 53 6.92 14.83 -3.65
N SER A 54 6.44 15.15 -2.44
CA SER A 54 6.15 14.15 -1.40
C SER A 54 5.05 13.16 -1.82
N TYR A 55 3.95 13.65 -2.39
CA TYR A 55 2.86 12.79 -2.84
C TYR A 55 3.26 11.93 -4.03
N LYS A 56 4.03 12.50 -4.97
CA LYS A 56 4.53 11.75 -6.13
C LYS A 56 5.42 10.59 -5.69
N ASP A 57 6.38 10.86 -4.80
CA ASP A 57 7.28 9.85 -4.25
C ASP A 57 6.53 8.71 -3.52
N LYS A 58 5.56 9.08 -2.67
CA LYS A 58 4.69 8.10 -1.99
C LYS A 58 3.88 7.26 -2.98
N VAL A 59 3.22 7.90 -3.94
CA VAL A 59 2.41 7.22 -4.96
C VAL A 59 3.24 6.25 -5.80
N GLU A 60 4.42 6.69 -6.26
CA GLU A 60 5.35 5.86 -7.03
C GLU A 60 5.81 4.65 -6.21
N THR A 61 6.16 4.86 -4.94
CA THR A 61 6.61 3.77 -4.07
C THR A 61 5.48 2.80 -3.74
N ILE A 62 4.25 3.27 -3.50
CA ILE A 62 3.07 2.39 -3.32
C ILE A 62 2.85 1.55 -4.59
N ASN A 63 2.97 2.14 -5.77
CA ASN A 63 2.82 1.41 -7.04
C ASN A 63 3.89 0.33 -7.21
N ILE A 64 5.15 0.62 -6.83
CA ILE A 64 6.23 -0.38 -6.79
C ILE A 64 5.89 -1.50 -5.79
N ALA A 65 5.44 -1.15 -4.58
CA ALA A 65 5.10 -2.11 -3.52
C ALA A 65 3.94 -3.03 -3.89
N VAL A 66 2.92 -2.54 -4.59
CA VAL A 66 1.84 -3.40 -5.12
C VAL A 66 2.34 -4.24 -6.29
N SER A 67 3.25 -3.71 -7.10
CA SER A 67 3.83 -4.44 -8.24
C SER A 67 4.78 -5.55 -7.82
N SER A 68 5.39 -5.47 -6.64
CA SER A 68 6.29 -6.50 -6.09
C SER A 68 5.57 -7.76 -5.62
N ILE A 69 4.24 -7.74 -5.53
CA ILE A 69 3.43 -8.93 -5.24
C ILE A 69 3.53 -9.91 -6.42
N ILE A 70 4.22 -11.03 -6.21
CA ILE A 70 4.45 -12.09 -7.22
C ILE A 70 3.19 -12.94 -7.45
N ASP A 71 2.42 -13.20 -6.40
CA ASP A 71 1.21 -14.02 -6.47
C ASP A 71 0.07 -13.20 -7.10
N GLU A 72 -0.23 -13.46 -8.38
CA GLU A 72 -1.21 -12.69 -9.14
C GLU A 72 -2.63 -12.71 -8.52
N GLU A 73 -3.03 -13.80 -7.84
CA GLU A 73 -4.32 -13.82 -7.15
C GLU A 73 -4.31 -12.92 -5.90
N VAL A 74 -3.20 -12.86 -5.16
CA VAL A 74 -3.03 -11.88 -4.08
C VAL A 74 -3.05 -10.46 -4.64
N LYS A 75 -2.34 -10.21 -5.74
CA LYS A 75 -2.25 -8.90 -6.38
C LYS A 75 -3.62 -8.41 -6.86
N ASP A 76 -4.41 -9.25 -7.53
CA ASP A 76 -5.77 -8.88 -7.98
C ASP A 76 -6.70 -8.58 -6.80
N ILE A 77 -6.62 -9.36 -5.71
CA ILE A 77 -7.41 -9.11 -4.49
C ILE A 77 -7.03 -7.76 -3.86
N ILE A 78 -5.74 -7.46 -3.71
CA ILE A 78 -5.25 -6.18 -3.18
C ILE A 78 -5.67 -5.01 -4.08
N GLN A 79 -5.44 -5.13 -5.38
CA GLN A 79 -5.83 -4.10 -6.35
C GLN A 79 -7.32 -3.84 -6.29
N HIS A 80 -8.14 -4.89 -6.20
CA HIS A 80 -9.57 -4.72 -6.05
C HIS A 80 -9.91 -4.01 -4.72
N ARG A 81 -9.34 -4.47 -3.60
CA ARG A 81 -9.68 -3.98 -2.26
C ARG A 81 -9.25 -2.54 -1.97
N TYR A 82 -8.17 -2.05 -2.55
CA TYR A 82 -7.64 -0.73 -2.21
C TYR A 82 -7.71 0.27 -3.37
N PHE A 83 -7.83 -0.20 -4.62
CA PHE A 83 -7.81 0.68 -5.80
C PHE A 83 -9.13 0.71 -6.57
N LYS A 84 -10.00 -0.31 -6.43
CA LYS A 84 -11.29 -0.38 -7.14
C LYS A 84 -12.50 -0.13 -6.24
N VAL A 85 -12.49 -0.66 -5.02
CA VAL A 85 -13.60 -0.53 -4.06
C VAL A 85 -13.07 -0.18 -2.69
N SER A 86 -13.82 0.59 -1.89
CA SER A 86 -13.38 0.95 -0.53
C SER A 86 -13.80 -0.06 0.54
N ARG A 87 -14.88 -0.82 0.31
CA ARG A 87 -15.49 -1.69 1.35
C ARG A 87 -15.15 -3.16 1.15
N ARG A 88 -14.73 -3.83 2.24
CA ARG A 88 -14.44 -5.27 2.30
C ARG A 88 -15.52 -6.15 1.68
N LYS A 89 -16.79 -5.85 1.96
CA LYS A 89 -17.93 -6.64 1.46
C LYS A 89 -17.94 -6.78 -0.07
N TYR A 90 -17.48 -5.76 -0.81
CA TYR A 90 -17.43 -5.82 -2.27
C TYR A 90 -16.29 -6.69 -2.76
N THR A 91 -15.15 -6.68 -2.04
CA THR A 91 -14.06 -7.64 -2.27
C THR A 91 -14.52 -9.07 -2.04
N VAL A 92 -15.18 -9.36 -0.91
CA VAL A 92 -15.72 -10.70 -0.65
C VAL A 92 -16.70 -11.11 -1.75
N MET A 93 -17.66 -10.24 -2.10
CA MET A 93 -18.64 -10.50 -3.15
C MET A 93 -17.98 -10.81 -4.50
N ARG A 94 -16.84 -10.18 -4.82
CA ARG A 94 -16.10 -10.39 -6.07
C ARG A 94 -15.40 -11.76 -6.12
N PHE A 95 -14.86 -12.25 -5.01
CA PHE A 95 -14.00 -13.43 -4.98
C PHE A 95 -14.64 -14.68 -4.33
N GLN A 96 -15.79 -14.54 -3.65
CA GLN A 96 -16.48 -15.65 -2.96
C GLN A 96 -16.84 -16.83 -3.88
N GLY A 97 -17.02 -16.61 -5.19
CA GLY A 97 -17.28 -17.69 -6.15
C GLY A 97 -16.06 -18.56 -6.48
N LYS A 98 -14.85 -18.12 -6.10
CA LYS A 98 -13.58 -18.81 -6.36
C LYS A 98 -12.93 -19.37 -5.10
N MET A 99 -13.19 -18.76 -3.94
CA MET A 99 -12.54 -19.13 -2.68
C MET A 99 -13.39 -18.71 -1.47
N SER A 100 -13.11 -19.30 -0.31
CA SER A 100 -13.76 -18.91 0.95
C SER A 100 -13.35 -17.52 1.40
N GLU A 101 -14.19 -16.87 2.22
CA GLU A 101 -13.89 -15.59 2.84
C GLU A 101 -12.58 -15.60 3.64
N SER A 102 -12.33 -16.67 4.40
CA SER A 102 -11.06 -16.88 5.11
C SER A 102 -9.84 -16.94 4.19
N THR A 103 -9.99 -17.49 2.98
CA THR A 103 -8.92 -17.51 1.98
C THR A 103 -8.66 -16.11 1.41
N ILE A 104 -9.71 -15.31 1.21
CA ILE A 104 -9.60 -13.92 0.77
C ILE A 104 -8.83 -13.12 1.82
N ASP A 105 -9.20 -13.22 3.09
CA ASP A 105 -8.55 -12.48 4.18
C ASP A 105 -7.07 -12.84 4.30
N ARG A 106 -6.72 -14.14 4.28
CA ARG A 106 -5.32 -14.58 4.30
C ARG A 106 -4.51 -14.05 3.12
N ARG A 107 -5.13 -13.93 1.94
CA ARG A 107 -4.48 -13.36 0.76
C ARG A 107 -4.30 -11.85 0.88
N ILE A 108 -5.28 -11.14 1.44
CA ILE A 108 -5.13 -9.70 1.77
C ILE A 108 -3.96 -9.52 2.73
N GLU A 109 -3.90 -10.30 3.80
CA GLU A 109 -2.82 -10.24 4.79
C GLU A 109 -1.43 -10.47 4.15
N LYS A 110 -1.29 -11.53 3.35
CA LYS A 110 -0.04 -11.82 2.60
C LYS A 110 0.36 -10.66 1.69
N GLY A 111 -0.60 -10.04 1.01
CA GLY A 111 -0.38 -8.88 0.16
C GLY A 111 0.08 -7.66 0.97
N LEU A 112 -0.58 -7.37 2.09
CA LEU A 112 -0.21 -6.28 2.99
C LEU A 112 1.19 -6.47 3.57
N ILE A 113 1.57 -7.68 3.98
CA ILE A 113 2.94 -7.97 4.45
C ILE A 113 3.97 -7.67 3.34
N THR A 114 3.68 -8.07 2.11
CA THR A 114 4.59 -7.83 0.96
C THR A 114 4.75 -6.34 0.67
N ILE A 115 3.65 -5.60 0.67
CA ILE A 115 3.65 -4.14 0.49
C ILE A 115 4.44 -3.48 1.61
N THR A 116 4.14 -3.83 2.86
CA THR A 116 4.76 -3.23 4.05
C THR A 116 6.27 -3.44 4.06
N ASN A 117 6.74 -4.67 3.76
CA ASN A 117 8.17 -4.96 3.63
C ASN A 117 8.81 -4.10 2.52
N THR A 118 8.11 -3.89 1.41
CA THR A 118 8.64 -3.06 0.30
C THR A 118 8.71 -1.57 0.71
N LEU A 119 7.68 -1.05 1.38
CA LEU A 119 7.64 0.33 1.88
C LEU A 119 8.74 0.59 2.93
N LYS A 120 9.02 -0.41 3.77
CA LYS A 120 10.08 -0.38 4.78
C LYS A 120 11.47 -0.36 4.15
N VAL A 121 11.70 -1.19 3.14
CA VAL A 121 12.94 -1.17 2.34
C VAL A 121 13.13 0.17 1.63
N ALA A 122 12.04 0.80 1.17
CA ALA A 122 12.06 2.12 0.56
C ALA A 122 12.24 3.28 1.57
N GLY A 123 12.18 3.00 2.88
CA GLY A 123 12.36 4.01 3.94
C GLY A 123 11.18 4.96 4.14
N ILE A 124 9.98 4.57 3.71
CA ILE A 124 8.74 5.36 3.91
C ILE A 124 8.02 4.96 5.21
N ILE A 125 8.25 3.72 5.68
CA ILE A 125 7.78 3.17 6.96
C ILE A 125 8.98 2.67 7.75
#